data_AF-A0A378AYW0-F1
#
_entry.id   AF-A0A378AYW0-F1
#
_cell.length_a   1.000
_cell.length_b   1.000
_cell.length_c   1.000
_cell.angle_alpha   90.00
_cell.angle_beta   90.00
_cell.angle_gamma   90.00
#
_symmetry.space_group_name_H-M   'P 1'
#
loop_
_entity.id
_entity.type
_entity.pdbx_description
1 polymer ?
#
loop_
_entity_poly.entity_id
_entity_poly.type
_entity_poly.pdbx_seq_one_letter_code
_entity_poly.pdbx_strand_id
1 'polypeptide(L)'
;MEAQRFPQDFDGISAGAPAAFFQFQNSFFHGWNVAANQRPDGTAILLKNRLPLIHQAVLAHCPTLSGVQDCILQNPYACQFSESWLPRCPADARDRSTCLTQEEIEVVKKLYRGAYDSHGAQFVAGGLPLGSELRWPVPETPTGHSMSEMMVLPALQSVLLPGEKQKIQSMRDFPLNQQNFDAVAQLASLYNAANTNLHAYQQRGGKLILWHGLADDSVSPAFSIAYYRGVEAEMGHAATDTFLRLFLLPGVAHCGNGEGYDQIDLLTPLMRWTEEGIAPQEIMAGKRATAAADLPPMTEKPDAQTQFHGVQKVSQPYADAAPAVIATRPVYPFPAIARYNGRGDVNDGENYHAEQTTAFGHLQLAKPASDYIGPDNQKNYQVRHGTLTVQ
;
A
#
# COMPACT_ATOMS: atom_id res chain seq x y z
N MET A 1 -0.15 12.77 8.96
CA MET A 1 0.73 13.90 9.36
C MET A 1 -0.10 14.91 10.13
N GLU A 2 -1.14 15.49 9.51
CA GLU A 2 -2.12 16.39 10.16
C GLU A 2 -2.60 15.90 11.54
N ALA A 3 -3.22 14.71 11.61
CA ALA A 3 -3.69 14.15 12.89
C ALA A 3 -2.61 14.03 13.99
N GLN A 4 -1.34 13.89 13.60
CA GLN A 4 -0.23 13.65 14.54
C GLN A 4 0.43 14.96 15.00
N ARG A 5 0.58 15.93 14.09
CA ARG A 5 1.37 17.16 14.32
C ARG A 5 0.53 18.42 14.45
N PHE A 6 -0.58 18.48 13.71
CA PHE A 6 -1.47 19.62 13.62
C PHE A 6 -2.90 19.18 13.94
N PRO A 7 -3.14 18.62 15.14
CA PRO A 7 -4.43 18.01 15.45
C PRO A 7 -5.60 18.98 15.32
N GLN A 8 -5.35 20.30 15.42
CA GLN A 8 -6.37 21.35 15.37
C GLN A 8 -6.86 21.71 13.96
N ASP A 9 -6.20 21.24 12.91
CA ASP A 9 -6.47 21.73 11.54
C ASP A 9 -7.74 21.11 10.93
N PHE A 10 -8.11 19.90 11.35
CA PHE A 10 -9.25 19.16 10.80
C PHE A 10 -10.06 18.43 11.87
N ASP A 11 -11.38 18.58 11.85
CA ASP A 11 -12.29 17.81 12.73
C ASP A 11 -12.50 16.37 12.25
N GLY A 12 -12.40 16.15 10.93
CA GLY A 12 -12.46 14.84 10.30
C GLY A 12 -11.38 14.67 9.24
N ILE A 13 -10.71 13.51 9.23
CA ILE A 13 -9.71 13.15 8.23
C ILE A 13 -10.07 11.79 7.61
N SER A 14 -10.04 11.71 6.29
CA SER A 14 -9.98 10.45 5.56
C SER A 14 -8.58 10.29 4.96
N ALA A 15 -7.88 9.23 5.34
CA ALA A 15 -6.52 8.94 4.90
C ALA A 15 -6.50 7.61 4.12
N GLY A 16 -6.36 7.71 2.80
CA GLY A 16 -6.32 6.58 1.89
C GLY A 16 -4.92 6.17 1.48
N ALA A 17 -4.64 4.87 1.46
CA ALA A 17 -3.38 4.26 1.04
C ALA A 17 -2.14 5.11 1.43
N PRO A 18 -2.00 5.49 2.71
CA PRO A 18 -1.11 6.58 3.07
C PRO A 18 0.35 6.17 2.91
N ALA A 19 1.10 6.94 2.11
CA ALA A 19 2.57 6.87 2.04
C ALA A 19 3.25 7.44 3.32
N ALA A 20 2.67 7.17 4.48
CA ALA A 20 3.06 7.71 5.78
C ALA A 20 4.36 7.09 6.31
N PHE A 21 4.77 5.92 5.82
CA PHE A 21 6.09 5.34 6.08
C PHE A 21 7.12 5.77 5.02
N PHE A 22 7.07 7.06 4.67
CA PHE A 22 7.64 7.64 3.46
C PHE A 22 9.09 7.23 3.19
N GLN A 23 9.95 7.28 4.23
CA GLN A 23 11.36 6.98 4.09
C GLN A 23 11.60 5.57 3.56
N PHE A 24 11.05 4.56 4.23
CA PHE A 24 11.32 3.15 3.90
C PHE A 24 10.46 2.65 2.73
N GLN A 25 9.26 3.23 2.55
CA GLN A 25 8.43 3.00 1.37
C GLN A 25 9.15 3.43 0.08
N ASN A 26 9.71 4.65 0.06
CA ASN A 26 10.33 5.22 -1.14
C ASN A 26 11.82 4.90 -1.32
N SER A 27 12.45 4.20 -0.37
CA SER A 27 13.81 3.67 -0.53
C SER A 27 13.83 2.15 -0.64
N PHE A 28 13.47 1.44 0.43
CA PHE A 28 13.63 0.00 0.52
C PHE A 28 12.51 -0.78 -0.18
N PHE A 29 11.24 -0.36 -0.10
CA PHE A 29 10.15 -1.08 -0.77
C PHE A 29 10.25 -0.95 -2.30
N HIS A 30 10.23 0.29 -2.82
CA HIS A 30 10.39 0.50 -4.25
C HIS A 30 11.77 0.07 -4.75
N GLY A 31 12.84 0.35 -3.99
CA GLY A 31 14.20 -0.09 -4.35
C GLY A 31 14.35 -1.60 -4.43
N TRP A 32 13.68 -2.36 -3.55
CA TRP A 32 13.70 -3.82 -3.60
C TRP A 32 12.95 -4.36 -4.80
N ASN A 33 11.80 -3.78 -5.14
CA ASN A 33 11.04 -4.17 -6.33
C ASN A 33 11.85 -4.01 -7.63
N VAL A 34 12.81 -3.08 -7.65
CA VAL A 34 13.79 -2.92 -8.74
C VAL A 34 14.95 -3.91 -8.59
N ALA A 35 15.69 -3.85 -7.48
CA ALA A 35 16.94 -4.59 -7.30
C ALA A 35 16.73 -6.11 -7.29
N ALA A 36 15.61 -6.61 -6.75
CA ALA A 36 15.29 -8.03 -6.72
C ALA A 36 14.96 -8.60 -8.11
N ASN A 37 14.59 -7.73 -9.06
CA ASN A 37 14.19 -8.10 -10.42
C ASN A 37 15.25 -7.81 -11.49
N GLN A 38 16.48 -7.45 -11.11
CA GLN A 38 17.55 -7.11 -12.05
C GLN A 38 18.69 -8.14 -12.06
N ARG A 39 19.20 -8.43 -13.25
CA ARG A 39 20.45 -9.15 -13.48
C ARG A 39 21.68 -8.24 -13.28
N PRO A 40 22.89 -8.80 -13.17
CA PRO A 40 24.12 -8.00 -13.08
C PRO A 40 24.39 -7.06 -14.25
N ASP A 41 23.79 -7.28 -15.41
CA ASP A 41 23.86 -6.39 -16.58
C ASP A 41 22.79 -5.27 -16.57
N GLY A 42 21.92 -5.25 -15.55
CA GLY A 42 20.82 -4.29 -15.40
C GLY A 42 19.52 -4.72 -16.08
N THR A 43 19.49 -5.84 -16.79
CA THR A 43 18.26 -6.31 -17.44
C THR A 43 17.26 -6.88 -16.42
N ALA A 44 15.98 -6.63 -16.65
CA ALA A 44 14.90 -7.19 -15.85
C ALA A 44 14.70 -8.70 -16.12
N ILE A 45 14.33 -9.43 -15.08
CA ILE A 45 14.11 -10.89 -15.12
C ILE A 45 12.63 -11.20 -15.35
N LEU A 46 11.76 -10.72 -14.47
CA LEU A 46 10.30 -10.85 -14.52
C LEU A 46 9.70 -9.64 -15.23
N LEU A 47 8.85 -9.90 -16.22
CA LEU A 47 8.18 -8.90 -17.04
C LEU A 47 6.66 -8.99 -16.89
N LYS A 48 5.95 -7.93 -17.27
CA LYS A 48 4.48 -7.84 -17.10
C LYS A 48 3.69 -8.97 -17.76
N ASN A 49 4.14 -9.45 -18.91
CA ASN A 49 3.48 -10.56 -19.61
C ASN A 49 3.47 -11.89 -18.82
N ARG A 50 4.24 -11.98 -17.73
CA ARG A 50 4.28 -13.15 -16.83
C ARG A 50 3.29 -13.07 -15.67
N LEU A 51 2.85 -11.87 -15.31
CA LEU A 51 2.02 -11.62 -14.13
C LEU A 51 0.70 -12.41 -14.12
N PRO A 52 -0.02 -12.60 -15.25
CA PRO A 52 -1.25 -13.40 -15.26
C PRO A 52 -1.07 -14.85 -14.80
N LEU A 53 0.08 -15.48 -15.10
CA LEU A 53 0.37 -16.85 -14.66
C LEU A 53 0.51 -16.94 -13.14
N ILE A 54 1.13 -15.92 -12.54
CA ILE A 54 1.34 -15.84 -11.08
C ILE A 54 0.00 -15.58 -10.40
N HIS A 55 -0.76 -14.59 -10.90
CA HIS A 55 -2.07 -14.23 -10.36
C HIS A 55 -3.03 -15.42 -10.35
N GLN A 56 -3.13 -16.13 -11.48
CA GLN A 56 -3.99 -17.31 -11.60
C GLN A 56 -3.57 -18.42 -10.62
N ALA A 57 -2.27 -18.66 -10.45
CA ALA A 57 -1.77 -19.64 -9.50
C ALA A 57 -2.11 -19.28 -8.05
N VAL A 58 -2.01 -17.99 -7.69
CA VAL A 58 -2.39 -17.47 -6.36
C VAL A 58 -3.88 -17.67 -6.11
N LEU A 59 -4.73 -17.24 -7.04
CA LEU A 59 -6.19 -17.37 -6.89
C LEU A 59 -6.66 -18.84 -6.82
N ALA A 60 -5.91 -19.76 -7.43
CA ALA A 60 -6.21 -21.19 -7.35
C ALA A 60 -5.89 -21.81 -5.98
N HIS A 61 -5.00 -21.20 -5.18
CA HIS A 61 -4.51 -21.78 -3.92
C HIS A 61 -4.89 -20.97 -2.68
N CYS A 62 -5.20 -19.68 -2.82
CA CYS A 62 -5.57 -18.83 -1.69
C CYS A 62 -7.09 -18.80 -1.48
N PRO A 63 -7.57 -18.89 -0.22
CA PRO A 63 -8.99 -18.79 0.07
C PRO A 63 -9.48 -17.34 -0.12
N THR A 64 -10.64 -17.16 -0.77
CA THR A 64 -11.28 -15.84 -0.88
C THR A 64 -11.80 -15.35 0.47
N LEU A 65 -12.19 -16.27 1.36
CA LEU A 65 -12.81 -16.05 2.68
C LEU A 65 -14.18 -15.35 2.66
N SER A 66 -14.64 -14.84 1.52
CA SER A 66 -15.97 -14.24 1.36
C SER A 66 -17.09 -15.29 1.32
N GLY A 67 -16.77 -16.56 1.10
CA GLY A 67 -17.76 -17.60 0.78
C GLY A 67 -18.26 -17.56 -0.67
N VAL A 68 -17.68 -16.70 -1.50
CA VAL A 68 -17.95 -16.58 -2.94
C VAL A 68 -16.65 -16.82 -3.73
N GLN A 69 -16.77 -17.43 -4.90
CA GLN A 69 -15.68 -17.61 -5.86
C GLN A 69 -15.67 -16.44 -6.85
N ASP A 70 -15.35 -15.25 -6.37
CA ASP A 70 -15.27 -14.01 -7.16
C ASP A 70 -13.82 -13.58 -7.45
N CYS A 71 -12.85 -14.46 -7.19
CA CYS A 71 -11.42 -14.21 -7.38
C CYS A 71 -10.88 -13.03 -6.55
N ILE A 72 -11.58 -12.63 -5.49
CA ILE A 72 -11.16 -11.55 -4.59
C ILE A 72 -10.72 -12.15 -3.26
N LEU A 73 -9.49 -11.82 -2.84
CA LEU A 73 -8.96 -12.23 -1.54
C LEU A 73 -9.39 -11.21 -0.48
N GLN A 74 -10.35 -11.57 0.39
CA GLN A 74 -10.78 -10.70 1.50
C GLN A 74 -9.64 -10.39 2.47
N ASN A 75 -8.67 -11.29 2.57
CA ASN A 75 -7.44 -11.07 3.33
C ASN A 75 -6.27 -11.82 2.66
N PRO A 76 -5.38 -11.12 1.93
CA PRO A 76 -4.24 -11.74 1.29
C PRO A 76 -3.19 -12.27 2.28
N TYR A 77 -3.17 -11.77 3.53
CA TYR A 77 -2.27 -12.23 4.59
C TYR A 77 -2.70 -13.53 5.26
N ALA A 78 -3.89 -14.04 4.93
CA ALA A 78 -4.36 -15.36 5.35
C ALA A 78 -3.72 -16.50 4.55
N CYS A 79 -3.01 -16.16 3.47
CA CYS A 79 -2.42 -17.11 2.53
C CYS A 79 -0.89 -16.98 2.55
N GLN A 80 -0.19 -18.09 2.40
CA GLN A 80 1.27 -18.11 2.29
C GLN A 80 1.68 -18.70 0.95
N PHE A 81 2.34 -17.88 0.12
CA PHE A 81 2.82 -18.28 -1.20
C PHE A 81 3.71 -19.54 -1.14
N SER A 82 3.52 -20.46 -2.09
CA SER A 82 4.44 -21.55 -2.38
C SER A 82 4.87 -21.54 -3.85
N GLU A 83 6.16 -21.69 -4.08
CA GLU A 83 6.71 -21.81 -5.44
C GLU A 83 6.25 -23.06 -6.20
N SER A 84 5.65 -24.03 -5.50
CA SER A 84 5.06 -25.23 -6.11
C SER A 84 3.76 -24.94 -6.86
N TRP A 85 3.14 -23.78 -6.63
CA TRP A 85 1.90 -23.36 -7.32
C TRP A 85 2.17 -22.90 -8.75
N LEU A 86 3.41 -22.47 -9.03
CA LEU A 86 3.76 -21.86 -10.30
C LEU A 86 4.10 -22.91 -11.36
N PRO A 87 3.57 -22.76 -12.61
CA PRO A 87 3.94 -23.64 -13.70
C PRO A 87 5.42 -23.43 -14.07
N ARG A 88 6.22 -24.49 -14.00
CA ARG A 88 7.67 -24.43 -14.28
C ARG A 88 7.95 -24.77 -15.73
N CYS A 89 8.83 -23.99 -16.36
CA CYS A 89 9.26 -24.31 -17.71
C CYS A 89 10.12 -25.58 -17.74
N PRO A 90 9.83 -26.53 -18.66
CA PRO A 90 10.78 -27.60 -18.99
C PRO A 90 12.14 -27.03 -19.41
N ALA A 91 13.22 -27.76 -19.13
CA ALA A 91 14.59 -27.29 -19.41
C ALA A 91 14.83 -27.00 -20.90
N ASP A 92 14.15 -27.72 -21.78
CA ASP A 92 14.22 -27.64 -23.24
C ASP A 92 13.05 -26.87 -23.88
N ALA A 93 12.22 -26.21 -23.07
CA ALA A 93 11.05 -25.48 -23.55
C ALA A 93 11.45 -24.32 -24.48
N ARG A 94 11.03 -24.44 -25.75
CA ARG A 94 11.18 -23.39 -26.78
C ARG A 94 10.15 -22.28 -26.62
N ASP A 95 8.91 -22.64 -26.29
CA ASP A 95 7.89 -21.69 -25.87
C ASP A 95 7.82 -21.68 -24.34
N ARG A 96 7.89 -20.47 -23.78
CA ARG A 96 7.82 -20.23 -22.33
C ARG A 96 6.60 -19.39 -21.98
N SER A 97 5.66 -19.17 -22.90
CA SER A 97 4.50 -18.29 -22.73
C SER A 97 3.59 -18.70 -21.56
N THR A 98 3.52 -20.00 -21.24
CA THR A 98 2.63 -20.58 -20.22
C THR A 98 3.34 -21.06 -18.95
N CYS A 99 4.62 -20.71 -18.76
CA CYS A 99 5.41 -21.18 -17.63
C CYS A 99 6.42 -20.12 -17.18
N LEU A 100 6.99 -20.32 -16.00
CA LEU A 100 8.03 -19.49 -15.42
C LEU A 100 9.33 -20.28 -15.32
N THR A 101 10.43 -19.62 -15.65
CA THR A 101 11.79 -20.09 -15.40
C THR A 101 12.10 -20.04 -13.89
N GLN A 102 13.14 -20.77 -13.46
CA GLN A 102 13.58 -20.71 -12.07
C GLN A 102 13.98 -19.27 -11.66
N GLU A 103 14.61 -18.52 -12.57
CA GLU A 103 15.03 -17.15 -12.32
C GLU A 103 13.82 -16.23 -12.07
N GLU A 104 12.76 -16.34 -12.88
CA GLU A 104 11.50 -15.61 -12.67
C GLU A 104 10.83 -16.01 -11.35
N ILE A 105 10.80 -17.31 -11.01
CA ILE A 105 10.22 -17.79 -9.74
C ILE A 105 10.96 -17.23 -8.52
N GLU A 106 12.30 -17.14 -8.57
CA GLU A 106 13.07 -16.52 -7.48
C GLU A 106 12.76 -15.03 -7.32
N VAL A 107 12.50 -14.31 -8.41
CA VAL A 107 12.02 -12.92 -8.32
C VAL A 107 10.66 -12.86 -7.64
N VAL A 108 9.71 -13.70 -8.03
CA VAL A 108 8.36 -13.74 -7.42
C VAL A 108 8.45 -13.93 -5.90
N LYS A 109 9.27 -14.88 -5.45
CA LYS A 109 9.52 -15.13 -4.02
C LYS A 109 10.07 -13.89 -3.30
N LYS A 110 11.05 -13.22 -3.91
CA LYS A 110 11.65 -12.00 -3.34
C LYS A 110 10.64 -10.85 -3.27
N LEU A 111 9.81 -10.67 -4.29
CA LEU A 111 8.81 -9.61 -4.33
C LEU A 111 7.73 -9.79 -3.25
N TYR A 112 7.23 -11.02 -3.04
CA TYR A 112 6.32 -11.32 -1.93
C TYR A 112 6.98 -11.13 -0.56
N ARG A 113 8.26 -11.48 -0.43
CA ARG A 113 8.99 -11.37 0.84
C ARG A 113 9.23 -9.91 1.24
N GLY A 114 9.49 -9.03 0.27
CA GLY A 114 9.95 -7.66 0.52
C GLY A 114 11.42 -7.58 0.91
N ALA A 115 11.93 -6.38 1.16
CA ALA A 115 13.36 -6.13 1.42
C ALA A 115 13.83 -6.70 2.77
N TYR A 116 14.89 -7.50 2.73
CA TYR A 116 15.54 -8.07 3.92
C TYR A 116 17.05 -8.26 3.70
N ASP A 117 17.82 -8.39 4.78
CA ASP A 117 19.23 -8.75 4.73
C ASP A 117 19.49 -10.25 5.01
N SER A 118 20.73 -10.69 4.87
CA SER A 118 21.12 -12.10 5.12
C SER A 118 20.97 -12.55 6.58
N HIS A 119 20.80 -11.63 7.52
CA HIS A 119 20.60 -11.91 8.95
C HIS A 119 19.12 -11.86 9.35
N GLY A 120 18.21 -11.65 8.38
CA GLY A 120 16.78 -11.61 8.60
C GLY A 120 16.24 -10.24 9.03
N ALA A 121 17.06 -9.19 9.01
CA ALA A 121 16.61 -7.82 9.22
C ALA A 121 15.64 -7.42 8.11
N GLN A 122 14.42 -7.01 8.46
CA GLN A 122 13.36 -6.63 7.54
C GLN A 122 13.27 -5.11 7.44
N PHE A 123 13.54 -4.59 6.25
CA PHE A 123 13.63 -3.14 6.00
C PHE A 123 12.31 -2.50 5.57
N VAL A 124 11.25 -3.30 5.35
CA VAL A 124 9.94 -2.84 4.87
C VAL A 124 8.80 -3.45 5.67
N ALA A 125 7.62 -2.83 5.58
CA ALA A 125 6.44 -3.32 6.30
C ALA A 125 5.94 -4.69 5.81
N GLY A 126 6.13 -4.97 4.52
CA GLY A 126 5.87 -6.23 3.86
C GLY A 126 6.26 -6.12 2.39
N GLY A 127 6.31 -7.25 1.69
CA GLY A 127 6.44 -7.27 0.23
C GLY A 127 5.13 -6.92 -0.47
N LEU A 128 5.07 -7.20 -1.78
CA LEU A 128 3.85 -7.02 -2.56
C LEU A 128 2.76 -7.99 -2.07
N PRO A 129 1.51 -7.56 -1.86
CA PRO A 129 0.43 -8.43 -1.41
C PRO A 129 0.08 -9.53 -2.41
N LEU A 130 -0.34 -10.70 -1.92
CA LEU A 130 -0.97 -11.72 -2.77
C LEU A 130 -2.26 -11.17 -3.39
N GLY A 131 -2.50 -11.47 -4.66
CA GLY A 131 -3.64 -10.96 -5.42
C GLY A 131 -3.38 -9.62 -6.11
N SER A 132 -2.24 -8.96 -5.87
CA SER A 132 -1.89 -7.69 -6.55
C SER A 132 -1.08 -7.89 -7.85
N GLU A 133 -0.85 -9.13 -8.27
CA GLU A 133 0.17 -9.48 -9.27
C GLU A 133 -0.03 -8.76 -10.59
N LEU A 134 -1.27 -8.59 -11.05
CA LEU A 134 -1.56 -7.98 -12.35
C LEU A 134 -1.09 -6.53 -12.47
N ARG A 135 -0.82 -5.86 -11.34
CA ARG A 135 -0.35 -4.47 -11.30
C ARG A 135 1.06 -4.32 -10.76
N TRP A 136 1.78 -5.42 -10.54
CA TRP A 136 3.14 -5.34 -10.01
C TRP A 136 4.04 -4.40 -10.83
N PRO A 137 4.86 -3.58 -10.16
CA PRO A 137 5.70 -2.59 -10.81
C PRO A 137 6.96 -3.24 -11.41
N VAL A 138 6.75 -4.12 -12.40
CA VAL A 138 7.80 -4.72 -13.24
C VAL A 138 7.73 -4.13 -14.66
N PRO A 139 8.83 -4.08 -15.41
CA PRO A 139 8.84 -3.47 -16.74
C PRO A 139 8.18 -4.36 -17.81
N GLU A 140 7.82 -3.75 -18.95
CA GLU A 140 7.30 -4.45 -20.13
C GLU A 140 8.40 -5.23 -20.88
N THR A 141 9.63 -4.71 -20.85
CA THR A 141 10.78 -5.24 -21.60
C THR A 141 12.00 -5.40 -20.69
N PRO A 142 12.98 -6.26 -21.04
CA PRO A 142 14.18 -6.46 -20.22
C PRO A 142 15.00 -5.18 -19.96
N THR A 143 14.92 -4.18 -20.82
CA THR A 143 15.64 -2.90 -20.67
C THR A 143 14.71 -1.73 -20.35
N GLY A 144 13.45 -2.02 -20.00
CA GLY A 144 12.46 -1.01 -19.64
C GLY A 144 12.58 -0.57 -18.18
N HIS A 145 11.96 0.56 -17.86
CA HIS A 145 11.87 1.09 -16.50
C HIS A 145 10.57 0.67 -15.83
N SER A 146 10.61 0.49 -14.50
CA SER A 146 9.43 0.21 -13.71
C SER A 146 8.91 1.44 -12.96
N MET A 147 7.64 1.41 -12.55
CA MET A 147 7.09 2.45 -11.68
C MET A 147 7.90 2.59 -10.38
N SER A 148 8.34 1.47 -9.79
CA SER A 148 9.17 1.52 -8.58
C SER A 148 10.52 2.20 -8.82
N GLU A 149 11.13 2.03 -9.99
CA GLU A 149 12.36 2.76 -10.36
C GLU A 149 12.11 4.27 -10.45
N MET A 150 10.98 4.66 -11.06
CA MET A 150 10.57 6.06 -11.15
C MET A 150 10.29 6.71 -9.78
N MET A 151 9.87 5.93 -8.78
CA MET A 151 9.65 6.43 -7.42
C MET A 151 10.96 6.52 -6.61
N VAL A 152 11.76 5.44 -6.63
CA VAL A 152 12.93 5.32 -5.75
C VAL A 152 14.08 6.25 -6.13
N LEU A 153 14.39 6.40 -7.43
CA LEU A 153 15.59 7.13 -7.85
C LEU A 153 15.50 8.64 -7.54
N PRO A 154 14.44 9.37 -7.91
CA PRO A 154 14.32 10.78 -7.54
C PRO A 154 14.27 11.00 -6.03
N ALA A 155 13.61 10.10 -5.30
CA ALA A 155 13.51 10.19 -3.84
C ALA A 155 14.89 10.03 -3.18
N LEU A 156 15.68 9.00 -3.54
CA LEU A 156 17.04 8.81 -3.04
C LEU A 156 17.98 9.95 -3.46
N GLN A 157 17.81 10.50 -4.67
CA GLN A 157 18.63 11.60 -5.16
C GLN A 157 18.39 12.90 -4.39
N SER A 158 17.19 13.17 -3.91
CA SER A 158 16.81 14.54 -3.50
C SER A 158 16.08 14.68 -2.17
N VAL A 159 15.53 13.62 -1.59
CA VAL A 159 14.61 13.75 -0.43
C VAL A 159 14.98 12.83 0.74
N LEU A 160 15.41 11.59 0.46
CA LEU A 160 15.53 10.56 1.48
C LEU A 160 16.87 10.56 2.24
N LEU A 161 17.87 11.29 1.74
CA LEU A 161 19.21 11.36 2.34
C LEU A 161 19.55 12.81 2.70
N PRO A 162 20.24 13.05 3.83
CA PRO A 162 20.65 14.39 4.22
C PRO A 162 21.73 14.95 3.28
N GLY A 163 21.74 16.27 3.11
CA GLY A 163 22.75 16.98 2.33
C GLY A 163 22.30 17.34 0.92
N GLU A 164 23.26 17.48 0.01
CA GLU A 164 23.02 17.86 -1.38
C GLU A 164 22.46 16.69 -2.22
N LYS A 165 22.16 16.96 -3.49
CA LYS A 165 21.68 15.95 -4.44
C LYS A 165 22.66 14.80 -4.55
N GLN A 166 22.19 13.58 -4.31
CA GLN A 166 23.00 12.37 -4.33
C GLN A 166 23.29 11.93 -5.77
N LYS A 167 24.46 11.32 -5.99
CA LYS A 167 24.89 10.80 -7.31
C LYS A 167 24.44 9.34 -7.55
N ILE A 168 23.24 8.99 -7.10
CA ILE A 168 22.64 7.66 -7.26
C ILE A 168 21.95 7.63 -8.64
N GLN A 169 22.46 6.83 -9.57
CA GLN A 169 21.89 6.68 -10.92
C GLN A 169 21.11 5.38 -11.10
N SER A 170 21.36 4.39 -10.24
CA SER A 170 20.67 3.11 -10.21
C SER A 170 20.62 2.54 -8.80
N MET A 171 19.83 1.49 -8.58
CA MET A 171 19.82 0.76 -7.31
C MET A 171 21.15 0.04 -7.00
N ARG A 172 22.07 -0.06 -7.97
CA ARG A 172 23.43 -0.58 -7.72
C ARG A 172 24.29 0.41 -6.94
N ASP A 173 24.01 1.70 -7.06
CA ASP A 173 24.70 2.77 -6.33
C ASP A 173 24.19 2.88 -4.88
N PHE A 174 23.07 2.21 -4.56
CA PHE A 174 22.45 2.21 -3.24
C PHE A 174 22.11 0.77 -2.79
N PRO A 175 23.10 0.00 -2.30
CA PRO A 175 22.85 -1.35 -1.79
C PRO A 175 21.85 -1.34 -0.63
N LEU A 176 20.87 -2.24 -0.65
CA LEU A 176 19.85 -2.36 0.40
C LEU A 176 20.42 -3.11 1.61
N ASN A 177 21.14 -2.40 2.46
CA ASN A 177 21.81 -2.92 3.66
C ASN A 177 21.55 -2.03 4.88
N GLN A 178 22.00 -2.48 6.06
CA GLN A 178 21.78 -1.76 7.32
C GLN A 178 22.39 -0.34 7.31
N GLN A 179 23.58 -0.15 6.75
CA GLN A 179 24.22 1.17 6.68
C GLN A 179 23.36 2.19 5.92
N ASN A 180 22.84 1.79 4.76
CA ASN A 180 21.96 2.64 3.95
C ASN A 180 20.57 2.79 4.56
N PHE A 181 20.10 1.79 5.30
CA PHE A 181 18.87 1.90 6.09
C PHE A 181 19.02 2.98 7.17
N ASP A 182 20.12 2.93 7.93
CA ASP A 182 20.43 3.92 8.96
C ASP A 182 20.59 5.32 8.38
N ALA A 183 21.17 5.44 7.18
CA ALA A 183 21.32 6.72 6.48
C ALA A 183 19.97 7.36 6.10
N VAL A 184 19.08 6.58 5.51
CA VAL A 184 17.69 7.00 5.19
C VAL A 184 16.90 7.32 6.46
N ALA A 185 17.10 6.52 7.51
CA ALA A 185 16.40 6.68 8.78
C ALA A 185 16.72 8.00 9.51
N GLN A 186 17.81 8.69 9.19
CA GLN A 186 18.15 9.99 9.79
C GLN A 186 17.05 11.05 9.60
N LEU A 187 16.30 10.95 8.49
CA LEU A 187 15.21 11.87 8.16
C LEU A 187 13.83 11.26 8.44
N ALA A 188 13.75 10.07 9.03
CA ALA A 188 12.48 9.40 9.33
C ALA A 188 11.59 10.23 10.25
N SER A 189 12.13 10.82 11.32
CA SER A 189 11.32 11.64 12.22
C SER A 189 10.85 12.96 11.61
N LEU A 190 11.35 13.35 10.44
CA LEU A 190 10.84 14.49 9.67
C LEU A 190 9.73 14.06 8.71
N TYR A 191 9.99 13.06 7.87
CA TYR A 191 9.11 12.72 6.75
C TYR A 191 8.11 11.60 7.05
N ASN A 192 8.38 10.72 8.02
CA ASN A 192 7.42 9.69 8.37
C ASN A 192 6.27 10.27 9.20
N ALA A 193 5.06 9.87 8.82
CA ALA A 193 3.83 10.08 9.57
C ALA A 193 3.43 8.78 10.29
N ALA A 194 4.34 8.23 11.11
CA ALA A 194 4.17 6.95 11.79
C ALA A 194 4.01 7.07 13.31
N ASN A 195 3.71 8.27 13.84
CA ASN A 195 3.48 8.46 15.27
C ASN A 195 2.14 7.87 15.68
N THR A 196 2.15 6.90 16.61
CA THR A 196 0.96 6.19 17.07
C THR A 196 0.25 6.88 18.24
N ASN A 197 0.87 7.88 18.87
CA ASN A 197 0.23 8.71 19.87
C ASN A 197 -0.66 9.76 19.20
N LEU A 198 -1.97 9.53 19.24
CA LEU A 198 -2.99 10.45 18.72
C LEU A 198 -3.85 11.05 19.84
N HIS A 199 -3.37 11.08 21.08
CA HIS A 199 -4.14 11.62 22.21
C HIS A 199 -4.65 13.04 21.96
N ALA A 200 -3.81 13.93 21.43
CA ALA A 200 -4.21 15.32 21.18
C ALA A 200 -5.35 15.42 20.14
N TYR A 201 -5.33 14.57 19.11
CA TYR A 201 -6.39 14.52 18.09
C TYR A 201 -7.69 13.91 18.62
N GLN A 202 -7.57 12.84 19.41
CA GLN A 202 -8.71 12.18 20.04
C GLN A 202 -9.39 13.07 21.09
N GLN A 203 -8.61 13.75 21.96
CA GLN A 203 -9.13 14.58 23.05
C GLN A 203 -9.92 15.80 22.58
N ARG A 204 -9.59 16.34 21.39
CA ARG A 204 -10.38 17.43 20.78
C ARG A 204 -11.61 16.95 20.01
N GLY A 205 -11.83 15.64 19.94
CA GLY A 205 -12.98 15.02 19.27
C GLY A 205 -12.78 14.69 17.79
N GLY A 206 -11.55 14.79 17.26
CA GLY A 206 -11.26 14.53 15.85
C GLY A 206 -11.60 13.10 15.41
N LYS A 207 -12.05 12.90 14.17
CA LYS A 207 -12.42 11.58 13.60
C LYS A 207 -11.53 11.21 12.42
N LEU A 208 -10.99 10.00 12.42
CA LEU A 208 -10.07 9.50 11.41
C LEU A 208 -10.62 8.21 10.79
N ILE A 209 -10.90 8.28 9.48
CA ILE A 209 -11.11 7.10 8.65
C ILE A 209 -9.80 6.80 7.93
N LEU A 210 -9.16 5.70 8.29
CA LEU A 210 -8.02 5.14 7.57
C LEU A 210 -8.55 4.10 6.58
N TRP A 211 -8.08 4.10 5.34
CA TRP A 211 -8.45 3.06 4.39
C TRP A 211 -7.28 2.66 3.48
N HIS A 212 -7.27 1.42 3.02
CA HIS A 212 -6.20 0.90 2.15
C HIS A 212 -6.71 -0.23 1.27
N GLY A 213 -6.32 -0.23 -0.01
CA GLY A 213 -6.48 -1.39 -0.89
C GLY A 213 -5.59 -2.56 -0.45
N LEU A 214 -6.16 -3.76 -0.38
CA LEU A 214 -5.41 -4.98 -0.02
C LEU A 214 -4.61 -5.55 -1.19
N ALA A 215 -4.86 -5.09 -2.42
CA ALA A 215 -4.07 -5.40 -3.61
C ALA A 215 -3.18 -4.21 -4.04
N ASP A 216 -2.87 -3.29 -3.13
CA ASP A 216 -2.04 -2.11 -3.43
C ASP A 216 -0.59 -2.53 -3.79
N ASP A 217 -0.24 -2.26 -5.04
CA ASP A 217 1.05 -2.58 -5.67
C ASP A 217 2.11 -1.46 -5.49
N SER A 218 1.72 -0.32 -4.92
CA SER A 218 2.56 0.88 -4.81
C SER A 218 2.89 1.24 -3.37
N VAL A 219 1.92 1.21 -2.46
CA VAL A 219 2.10 1.49 -1.02
C VAL A 219 1.68 0.25 -0.25
N SER A 220 2.52 -0.23 0.66
CA SER A 220 2.24 -1.51 1.32
C SER A 220 1.07 -1.39 2.32
N PRO A 221 -0.02 -2.18 2.17
CA PRO A 221 -1.12 -2.17 3.15
C PRO A 221 -0.67 -2.71 4.52
N ALA A 222 0.45 -3.43 4.57
CA ALA A 222 1.06 -3.90 5.81
C ALA A 222 1.38 -2.75 6.76
N PHE A 223 1.78 -1.59 6.24
CA PHE A 223 2.03 -0.41 7.08
C PHE A 223 0.75 0.09 7.74
N SER A 224 -0.36 0.23 7.02
CA SER A 224 -1.62 0.71 7.60
C SER A 224 -2.14 -0.22 8.69
N ILE A 225 -2.00 -1.54 8.50
CA ILE A 225 -2.36 -2.54 9.51
C ILE A 225 -1.45 -2.40 10.75
N ALA A 226 -0.13 -2.28 10.54
CA ALA A 226 0.82 -2.11 11.64
C ALA A 226 0.61 -0.80 12.39
N TYR A 227 0.34 0.29 11.68
CA TYR A 227 0.06 1.61 12.25
C TYR A 227 -1.21 1.60 13.09
N TYR A 228 -2.32 1.03 12.57
CA TYR A 228 -3.56 0.90 13.34
C TYR A 228 -3.36 0.10 14.63
N ARG A 229 -2.66 -1.05 14.54
CA ARG A 229 -2.31 -1.85 15.72
C ARG A 229 -1.44 -1.08 16.72
N GLY A 230 -0.49 -0.28 16.23
CA GLY A 230 0.35 0.57 17.07
C GLY A 230 -0.45 1.66 17.79
N VAL A 231 -1.40 2.30 17.12
CA VAL A 231 -2.33 3.26 17.75
C VAL A 231 -3.20 2.57 18.79
N GLU A 232 -3.75 1.40 18.48
CA GLU A 232 -4.54 0.61 19.43
C GLU A 232 -3.73 0.18 20.66
N ALA A 233 -2.46 -0.22 20.46
CA ALA A 233 -1.56 -0.57 21.55
C ALA A 233 -1.20 0.63 22.44
N GLU A 234 -1.03 1.81 21.84
CA GLU A 234 -0.71 3.06 22.57
C GLU A 234 -1.91 3.61 23.33
N MET A 235 -3.07 3.70 22.67
CA MET A 235 -4.24 4.42 23.20
C MET A 235 -5.26 3.51 23.89
N GLY A 236 -5.20 2.20 23.63
CA GLY A 236 -6.17 1.20 24.06
C GLY A 236 -7.38 1.10 23.12
N HIS A 237 -7.87 -0.12 22.91
CA HIS A 237 -8.98 -0.43 22.00
C HIS A 237 -10.22 0.46 22.17
N ALA A 238 -10.69 0.61 23.41
CA ALA A 238 -11.88 1.42 23.70
C ALA A 238 -11.69 2.90 23.36
N ALA A 239 -10.49 3.45 23.54
CA ALA A 239 -10.22 4.83 23.13
C ALA A 239 -10.13 4.92 21.61
N THR A 240 -9.39 4.03 20.96
CA THR A 240 -9.21 3.99 19.50
C THR A 240 -10.53 3.92 18.74
N ASP A 241 -11.47 3.05 19.15
CA ASP A 241 -12.77 2.90 18.46
C ASP A 241 -13.63 4.18 18.49
N THR A 242 -13.39 5.10 19.44
CA THR A 242 -14.14 6.38 19.52
C THR A 242 -13.77 7.37 18.41
N PHE A 243 -12.62 7.19 17.76
CA PHE A 243 -12.07 8.21 16.86
C PHE A 243 -11.33 7.68 15.62
N LEU A 244 -10.90 6.42 15.59
CA LEU A 244 -10.15 5.83 14.47
C LEU A 244 -10.80 4.52 13.99
N ARG A 245 -11.19 4.49 12.71
CA ARG A 245 -11.61 3.26 12.02
C ARG A 245 -10.71 2.98 10.82
N LEU A 246 -10.27 1.73 10.68
CA LEU A 246 -9.53 1.24 9.51
C LEU A 246 -10.45 0.39 8.64
N PHE A 247 -10.53 0.69 7.34
CA PHE A 247 -11.23 -0.09 6.34
C PHE A 247 -10.24 -0.64 5.31
N LEU A 248 -10.15 -1.97 5.19
CA LEU A 248 -9.28 -2.64 4.23
C LEU A 248 -10.10 -3.14 3.06
N LEU A 249 -9.78 -2.70 1.84
CA LEU A 249 -10.57 -2.95 0.63
C LEU A 249 -9.99 -4.13 -0.17
N PRO A 250 -10.66 -5.30 -0.18
CA PRO A 250 -10.21 -6.48 -0.91
C PRO A 250 -10.11 -6.25 -2.42
N GLY A 251 -9.01 -6.68 -3.04
CA GLY A 251 -8.78 -6.58 -4.49
C GLY A 251 -8.63 -5.14 -5.02
N VAL A 252 -8.68 -4.12 -4.17
CA VAL A 252 -8.45 -2.73 -4.59
C VAL A 252 -6.96 -2.45 -4.62
N ALA A 253 -6.49 -1.88 -5.73
CA ALA A 253 -5.10 -1.51 -5.93
C ALA A 253 -4.79 -0.11 -5.35
N HIS A 254 -3.70 0.52 -5.79
CA HIS A 254 -3.29 1.81 -5.24
C HIS A 254 -4.34 2.92 -5.45
N CYS A 255 -4.95 3.36 -4.35
CA CYS A 255 -6.01 4.38 -4.28
C CYS A 255 -7.31 4.07 -5.08
N GLY A 256 -7.41 2.90 -5.72
CA GLY A 256 -8.50 2.53 -6.61
C GLY A 256 -8.05 1.47 -7.62
N ASN A 257 -8.89 1.17 -8.62
CA ASN A 257 -8.69 0.09 -9.60
C ASN A 257 -8.47 -1.28 -8.92
N GLY A 258 -7.89 -2.21 -9.66
CA GLY A 258 -7.76 -3.62 -9.26
C GLY A 258 -9.02 -4.40 -9.59
N GLU A 259 -9.07 -5.64 -9.10
CA GLU A 259 -10.12 -6.61 -9.36
C GLU A 259 -11.32 -6.44 -8.40
N GLY A 260 -11.11 -5.69 -7.32
CA GLY A 260 -12.04 -5.43 -6.24
C GLY A 260 -13.11 -4.37 -6.51
N TYR A 261 -13.75 -3.92 -5.42
CA TYR A 261 -14.80 -2.92 -5.41
C TYR A 261 -14.17 -1.60 -4.95
N ASP A 262 -13.88 -0.70 -5.89
CA ASP A 262 -13.04 0.47 -5.65
C ASP A 262 -13.81 1.80 -5.55
N GLN A 263 -15.10 1.78 -5.88
CA GLN A 263 -15.95 2.97 -5.78
C GLN A 263 -16.53 3.08 -4.37
N ILE A 264 -16.02 4.01 -3.58
CA ILE A 264 -16.40 4.21 -2.17
C ILE A 264 -16.80 5.66 -1.90
N ASP A 265 -17.75 5.85 -0.99
CA ASP A 265 -18.03 7.15 -0.38
C ASP A 265 -17.46 7.18 1.04
N LEU A 266 -16.47 8.05 1.24
CA LEU A 266 -15.81 8.25 2.52
C LEU A 266 -16.22 9.57 3.18
N LEU A 267 -16.75 10.52 2.40
CA LEU A 267 -17.05 11.86 2.90
C LEU A 267 -18.34 11.85 3.70
N THR A 268 -19.40 11.22 3.18
CA THR A 268 -20.68 11.10 3.89
C THR A 268 -20.54 10.45 5.27
N PRO A 269 -19.91 9.26 5.42
CA PRO A 269 -19.71 8.67 6.74
C PRO A 269 -18.79 9.49 7.65
N LEU A 270 -17.78 10.17 7.09
CA LEU A 270 -16.91 11.04 7.88
C LEU A 270 -17.67 12.24 8.45
N MET A 271 -18.46 12.94 7.62
CA MET A 271 -19.30 14.06 8.04
C MET A 271 -20.29 13.64 9.13
N ARG A 272 -20.99 12.52 8.95
CA ARG A 272 -21.90 12.00 9.98
C ARG A 272 -21.18 11.65 11.28
N TRP A 273 -19.95 11.15 11.21
CA TRP A 273 -19.18 10.86 12.41
C TRP A 273 -18.74 12.13 13.14
N THR A 274 -18.31 13.16 12.39
CA THR A 274 -17.85 14.44 12.97
C THR A 274 -18.99 15.30 13.48
N GLU A 275 -20.12 15.36 12.77
CA GLU A 275 -21.21 16.29 13.05
C GLU A 275 -22.32 15.66 13.92
N GLU A 276 -22.63 14.39 13.69
CA GLU A 276 -23.73 13.68 14.37
C GLU A 276 -23.23 12.69 15.44
N GLY A 277 -21.92 12.44 15.50
CA GLY A 277 -21.32 11.44 16.40
C GLY A 277 -21.59 9.99 15.98
N ILE A 278 -22.04 9.75 14.74
CA ILE A 278 -22.42 8.43 14.25
C ILE A 278 -21.25 7.80 13.51
N ALA A 279 -20.56 6.86 14.17
CA ALA A 279 -19.41 6.19 13.60
C ALA A 279 -19.81 5.19 12.49
N PRO A 280 -19.07 5.12 11.37
CA PRO A 280 -19.41 4.25 10.24
C PRO A 280 -19.19 2.77 10.57
N GLN A 281 -20.25 1.98 10.61
CA GLN A 281 -20.18 0.53 10.88
C GLN A 281 -19.78 -0.29 9.65
N GLU A 282 -19.87 0.31 8.46
CA GLU A 282 -19.44 -0.25 7.18
C GLU A 282 -19.29 0.89 6.16
N ILE A 283 -18.60 0.59 5.07
CA ILE A 283 -18.58 1.41 3.85
C ILE A 283 -19.02 0.51 2.71
N MET A 284 -20.07 0.91 1.97
CA MET A 284 -20.48 0.19 0.78
C MET A 284 -19.53 0.52 -0.37
N ALA A 285 -18.83 -0.49 -0.88
CA ALA A 285 -17.96 -0.37 -2.03
C ALA A 285 -18.65 -0.91 -3.30
N GLY A 286 -18.45 -0.22 -4.41
CA GLY A 286 -19.04 -0.53 -5.71
C GLY A 286 -18.02 -1.02 -6.73
N LYS A 287 -18.46 -1.92 -7.62
CA LYS A 287 -17.72 -2.35 -8.80
C LYS A 287 -18.36 -1.76 -10.04
N ARG A 288 -17.56 -1.09 -10.87
CA ARG A 288 -18.03 -0.42 -12.09
C ARG A 288 -18.10 -1.40 -13.26
N ALA A 289 -18.99 -1.14 -14.22
CA ALA A 289 -19.15 -1.97 -15.43
C ALA A 289 -17.90 -1.98 -16.33
N THR A 290 -17.16 -0.88 -16.31
CA THR A 290 -15.88 -0.69 -17.02
C THR A 290 -14.79 -0.45 -15.98
N ALA A 291 -13.67 -1.17 -16.08
CA ALA A 291 -12.47 -0.83 -15.33
C ALA A 291 -12.13 0.65 -15.57
N ALA A 292 -11.71 1.39 -14.53
CA ALA A 292 -11.26 2.76 -14.75
C ALA A 292 -10.10 2.72 -15.74
N ALA A 293 -10.08 3.70 -16.65
CA ALA A 293 -8.91 3.91 -17.49
C ALA A 293 -7.68 4.04 -16.58
N ASP A 294 -6.58 3.38 -16.95
CA ASP A 294 -5.29 3.64 -16.33
C ASP A 294 -5.05 5.15 -16.27
N LEU A 295 -4.37 5.61 -15.22
CA LEU A 295 -3.89 6.99 -15.19
C LEU A 295 -3.20 7.26 -16.53
N PRO A 296 -3.55 8.34 -17.25
CA PRO A 296 -2.96 8.62 -18.54
C PRO A 296 -1.44 8.61 -18.38
N PRO A 297 -0.71 7.94 -19.28
CA PRO A 297 0.74 7.91 -19.18
C PRO A 297 1.25 9.35 -19.17
N MET A 298 2.25 9.65 -18.33
CA MET A 298 2.94 10.94 -18.33
C MET A 298 3.78 11.05 -19.62
N THR A 299 3.11 11.18 -20.77
CA THR A 299 3.74 11.16 -22.10
C THR A 299 4.31 12.51 -22.52
N GLU A 300 4.00 13.57 -21.79
CA GLU A 300 4.55 14.89 -22.06
C GLU A 300 5.61 15.21 -21.01
N LYS A 301 6.81 15.64 -21.47
CA LYS A 301 7.78 16.30 -20.62
C LYS A 301 7.09 17.54 -20.05
N PRO A 302 6.68 17.55 -18.77
CA PRO A 302 6.04 18.72 -18.22
C PRO A 302 7.08 19.83 -18.17
N ASP A 303 6.65 21.09 -18.33
CA ASP A 303 7.52 22.21 -18.00
C ASP A 303 8.00 22.09 -16.54
N ALA A 304 9.09 22.76 -16.19
CA ALA A 304 9.63 22.66 -14.83
C ALA A 304 8.65 23.16 -13.73
N GLN A 305 7.61 23.93 -14.07
CA GLN A 305 6.59 24.41 -13.12
C GLN A 305 5.51 23.36 -12.84
N THR A 306 5.21 22.49 -13.80
CA THR A 306 4.24 21.39 -13.70
C THR A 306 4.81 20.16 -12.97
N GLN A 307 6.12 20.12 -12.70
CA GLN A 307 6.75 19.04 -11.94
C GLN A 307 6.45 19.05 -10.44
N PHE A 308 6.13 20.20 -9.83
CA PHE A 308 5.89 20.29 -8.38
C PHE A 308 4.40 20.26 -8.00
N HIS A 309 3.50 20.69 -8.90
CA HIS A 309 2.07 20.83 -8.59
C HIS A 309 1.18 19.81 -9.32
N GLY A 310 1.75 18.97 -10.19
CA GLY A 310 0.99 18.23 -11.19
C GLY A 310 0.32 19.18 -12.19
N VAL A 311 -0.32 18.62 -13.23
CA VAL A 311 -1.24 19.42 -14.04
C VAL A 311 -2.42 19.77 -13.15
N GLN A 312 -2.58 21.05 -12.81
CA GLN A 312 -3.74 21.51 -12.05
C GLN A 312 -4.98 21.19 -12.88
N LYS A 313 -5.73 20.17 -12.48
CA LYS A 313 -7.01 19.86 -13.10
C LYS A 313 -7.89 21.11 -12.96
N VAL A 314 -8.51 21.53 -14.06
CA VAL A 314 -9.49 22.62 -14.03
C VAL A 314 -10.55 22.22 -13.00
N SER A 315 -10.68 23.03 -11.94
CA SER A 315 -11.69 22.81 -10.92
C SER A 315 -13.06 22.88 -11.58
N GLN A 316 -13.80 21.78 -11.56
CA GLN A 316 -15.20 21.76 -12.00
C GLN A 316 -16.06 22.22 -10.80
N PRO A 317 -16.99 23.16 -10.99
CA PRO A 317 -17.80 23.68 -9.88
C PRO A 317 -18.85 22.67 -9.38
N TYR A 318 -18.96 21.51 -10.01
CA TYR A 318 -19.86 20.43 -9.64
C TYR A 318 -19.12 19.09 -9.63
N ALA A 319 -19.51 18.21 -8.71
CA ALA A 319 -19.10 16.81 -8.75
C ALA A 319 -19.94 16.08 -9.79
N ASP A 320 -19.31 15.29 -10.65
CA ASP A 320 -20.03 14.37 -11.51
C ASP A 320 -20.69 13.27 -10.66
N ALA A 321 -21.86 12.80 -11.11
CA ALA A 321 -22.51 11.68 -10.47
C ALA A 321 -21.58 10.45 -10.52
N ALA A 322 -21.54 9.74 -9.39
CA ALA A 322 -20.89 8.45 -9.27
C ALA A 322 -21.34 7.53 -10.43
N PRO A 323 -20.41 6.95 -11.22
CA PRO A 323 -20.77 6.00 -12.26
C PRO A 323 -21.61 4.84 -11.71
N ALA A 324 -22.49 4.27 -12.54
CA ALA A 324 -23.30 3.14 -12.14
C ALA A 324 -22.43 1.91 -11.81
N VAL A 325 -22.78 1.24 -10.72
CA VAL A 325 -22.16 0.00 -10.27
C VAL A 325 -22.91 -1.21 -10.81
N ILE A 326 -22.18 -2.30 -11.08
CA ILE A 326 -22.74 -3.60 -11.46
C ILE A 326 -22.81 -4.58 -10.29
N ALA A 327 -22.10 -4.28 -9.20
CA ALA A 327 -22.11 -5.06 -7.98
C ALA A 327 -21.68 -4.17 -6.80
N THR A 328 -22.06 -4.54 -5.59
CA THR A 328 -21.62 -3.91 -4.33
C THR A 328 -21.10 -4.93 -3.32
N ARG A 329 -20.25 -4.46 -2.40
CA ARG A 329 -19.71 -5.24 -1.28
C ARG A 329 -19.48 -4.31 -0.08
N PRO A 330 -19.97 -4.65 1.12
CA PRO A 330 -19.66 -3.86 2.30
C PRO A 330 -18.21 -4.10 2.73
N VAL A 331 -17.58 -3.06 3.25
CA VAL A 331 -16.27 -3.10 3.89
C VAL A 331 -16.47 -2.74 5.35
N TYR A 332 -16.11 -3.66 6.24
CA TYR A 332 -16.31 -3.49 7.68
C TYR A 332 -15.06 -2.93 8.35
N PRO A 333 -15.19 -2.28 9.52
CA PRO A 333 -14.05 -1.89 10.35
C PRO A 333 -13.15 -3.08 10.66
N PHE A 334 -11.85 -2.90 10.45
CA PHE A 334 -10.82 -3.87 10.78
C PHE A 334 -10.95 -4.32 12.25
N PRO A 335 -10.81 -5.62 12.56
CA PRO A 335 -10.33 -6.70 11.69
C PRO A 335 -11.43 -7.52 10.99
N ALA A 336 -12.68 -7.04 10.92
CA ALA A 336 -13.74 -7.77 10.25
C ALA A 336 -13.56 -7.82 8.71
N ILE A 337 -14.03 -8.91 8.10
CA ILE A 337 -14.17 -9.07 6.64
C ILE A 337 -15.64 -9.26 6.28
N ALA A 338 -16.00 -9.02 5.01
CA ALA A 338 -17.34 -9.33 4.54
C ALA A 338 -17.48 -10.82 4.20
N ARG A 339 -18.51 -11.47 4.74
CA ARG A 339 -18.85 -12.87 4.52
C ARG A 339 -20.25 -12.98 3.93
N TYR A 340 -20.38 -13.72 2.83
CA TYR A 340 -21.65 -13.93 2.16
C TYR A 340 -22.61 -14.72 3.06
N ASN A 341 -23.87 -14.30 3.08
CA ASN A 341 -24.92 -14.91 3.91
C ASN A 341 -25.34 -16.32 3.43
N GLY A 342 -24.85 -16.77 2.27
CA GLY A 342 -25.21 -18.05 1.66
C GLY A 342 -26.52 -18.03 0.88
N ARG A 343 -27.19 -16.87 0.82
CA ARG A 343 -28.46 -16.63 0.10
C ARG A 343 -28.51 -15.19 -0.41
N GLY A 344 -29.28 -14.96 -1.47
CA GLY A 344 -29.39 -13.66 -2.15
C GLY A 344 -28.55 -13.57 -3.41
N ASP A 345 -28.43 -12.38 -3.97
CA ASP A 345 -27.51 -12.10 -5.08
C ASP A 345 -26.11 -11.82 -4.51
N VAL A 346 -25.10 -12.50 -5.03
CA VAL A 346 -23.69 -12.30 -4.66
C VAL A 346 -23.15 -10.94 -5.13
N ASN A 347 -23.85 -10.25 -6.01
CA ASN A 347 -23.51 -8.90 -6.47
C ASN A 347 -24.18 -7.81 -5.63
N ASP A 348 -25.03 -8.17 -4.66
CA ASP A 348 -25.70 -7.24 -3.77
C ASP A 348 -25.04 -7.29 -2.38
N GLY A 349 -24.43 -6.17 -1.99
CA GLY A 349 -23.71 -6.00 -0.73
C GLY A 349 -24.56 -6.24 0.52
N GLU A 350 -25.89 -6.07 0.45
CA GLU A 350 -26.81 -6.36 1.56
C GLU A 350 -26.85 -7.85 1.93
N ASN A 351 -26.38 -8.74 1.04
CA ASN A 351 -26.31 -10.17 1.28
C ASN A 351 -25.02 -10.62 1.97
N TYR A 352 -24.33 -9.71 2.66
CA TYR A 352 -23.10 -9.96 3.41
C TYR A 352 -23.25 -9.53 4.88
N HIS A 353 -22.43 -10.10 5.75
CA HIS A 353 -22.30 -9.68 7.14
C HIS A 353 -20.83 -9.55 7.53
N ALA A 354 -20.58 -8.84 8.64
CA ALA A 354 -19.26 -8.74 9.24
C ALA A 354 -18.86 -10.06 9.89
N GLU A 355 -17.72 -10.62 9.49
CA GLU A 355 -17.08 -11.76 10.15
C GLU A 355 -15.73 -11.34 10.73
N GLN A 356 -15.59 -11.43 12.06
CA GLN A 356 -14.32 -11.17 12.73
C GLN A 356 -13.29 -12.22 12.33
N THR A 357 -12.05 -11.79 12.01
CA THR A 357 -10.99 -12.71 11.63
C THR A 357 -9.67 -12.42 12.33
N THR A 358 -8.99 -13.49 12.73
CA THR A 358 -7.62 -13.42 13.27
C THR A 358 -6.57 -13.59 12.17
N ALA A 359 -6.98 -13.79 10.90
CA ALA A 359 -6.07 -14.16 9.83
C ALA A 359 -5.05 -13.05 9.48
N PHE A 360 -5.32 -11.79 9.83
CA PHE A 360 -4.32 -10.71 9.75
C PHE A 360 -3.18 -10.86 10.78
N GLY A 361 -3.32 -11.75 11.78
CA GLY A 361 -2.31 -11.99 12.82
C GLY A 361 -0.99 -12.56 12.29
N HIS A 362 -0.99 -13.14 11.09
CA HIS A 362 0.22 -13.66 10.43
C HIS A 362 1.11 -12.55 9.85
N LEU A 363 0.59 -11.34 9.67
CA LEU A 363 1.40 -10.20 9.28
C LEU A 363 2.31 -9.81 10.45
N GLN A 364 3.58 -10.19 10.35
CA GLN A 364 4.63 -9.82 11.29
C GLN A 364 5.48 -8.69 10.71
N LEU A 365 5.48 -7.56 11.41
CA LEU A 365 6.45 -6.51 11.16
C LEU A 365 7.71 -6.82 11.96
N ALA A 366 8.86 -6.85 11.29
CA ALA A 366 10.14 -7.13 11.91
C ALA A 366 11.08 -5.91 11.88
N LYS A 367 12.10 -5.98 12.72
CA LYS A 367 13.16 -4.96 12.81
C LYS A 367 14.06 -5.00 11.58
N PRO A 368 14.64 -3.86 11.18
CA PRO A 368 14.56 -2.57 11.86
C PRO A 368 13.33 -1.72 11.50
N ALA A 369 12.55 -2.06 10.47
CA ALA A 369 11.40 -1.26 10.04
C ALA A 369 10.38 -1.02 11.18
N SER A 370 10.10 -2.04 12.00
CA SER A 370 9.17 -1.91 13.12
C SER A 370 9.54 -0.81 14.12
N ASP A 371 10.83 -0.50 14.29
CA ASP A 371 11.30 0.47 15.29
C ASP A 371 10.90 1.90 14.96
N TYR A 372 10.40 2.14 13.75
CA TYR A 372 9.97 3.46 13.27
C TYR A 372 8.45 3.63 13.26
N ILE A 373 7.69 2.74 13.91
CA ILE A 373 6.25 2.88 14.15
C ILE A 373 6.03 2.86 15.66
N GLY A 374 5.62 3.99 16.25
CA GLY A 374 5.46 4.11 17.70
C GLY A 374 5.16 5.53 18.17
N PRO A 375 4.93 5.74 19.48
CA PRO A 375 4.37 6.98 20.03
C PRO A 375 5.32 8.18 20.07
N ASP A 376 6.62 7.96 19.88
CA ASP A 376 7.67 8.99 20.08
C ASP A 376 8.67 9.05 18.91
N ASN A 377 8.21 8.76 17.69
CA ASN A 377 9.07 8.69 16.51
C ASN A 377 9.06 9.97 15.64
N GLN A 378 8.43 11.04 16.11
CA GLN A 378 8.38 12.33 15.41
C GLN A 378 9.13 13.41 16.16
N LYS A 379 9.78 14.29 15.39
CA LYS A 379 10.52 15.44 15.90
C LYS A 379 10.05 16.70 15.20
N ASN A 380 10.01 17.79 15.96
CA ASN A 380 9.87 19.12 15.40
C ASN A 380 11.24 19.59 14.95
N TYR A 381 11.30 20.18 13.76
CA TYR A 381 12.53 20.68 13.19
C TYR A 381 12.42 22.18 12.92
N GLN A 382 13.55 22.85 12.98
CA GLN A 382 13.71 24.26 12.64
C GLN A 382 15.00 24.43 11.83
N VAL A 383 15.06 25.43 10.97
CA VAL A 383 16.30 25.79 10.27
C VAL A 383 16.98 26.92 11.04
N ARG A 384 18.19 26.66 11.57
CA ARG A 384 19.03 27.66 12.24
C ARG A 384 20.33 27.82 11.47
N HIS A 385 20.61 29.05 11.01
CA HIS A 385 21.80 29.36 10.20
C HIS A 385 21.98 28.45 8.97
N GLY A 386 20.89 28.09 8.28
CA GLY A 386 20.92 27.20 7.12
C GLY A 386 21.02 25.70 7.44
N THR A 387 21.07 25.33 8.73
CA THR A 387 21.15 23.94 9.18
C THR A 387 19.82 23.50 9.79
N LEU A 388 19.33 22.33 9.38
CA LEU A 388 18.18 21.69 10.00
C LEU A 388 18.56 21.18 11.40
N THR A 389 17.89 21.67 12.44
CA THR A 389 18.08 21.25 13.83
C THR A 389 16.77 20.78 14.44
N VAL A 390 16.81 19.76 15.29
CA VAL A 390 15.66 19.35 16.11
C VAL A 390 15.36 20.46 17.12
N GLN A 391 14.08 20.77 17.34
CA GLN A 391 13.63 21.76 18.32
C GLN A 391 13.78 21.25 19.76
#